data_AF-A0A346PG26-F1
#
_entry.id   AF-A0A346PG26-F1
#
_cell.length_a   1.000
_cell.length_b   1.000
_cell.length_c   1.000
_cell.angle_alpha   90.00
_cell.angle_beta   90.00
_cell.angle_gamma   90.00
#
_symmetry.space_group_name_H-M   'P 1'
#
loop_
_entity.id
_entity.type
_entity.pdbx_description
1 polymer ?
#
loop_
_entity_poly.entity_id
_entity_poly.type
_entity_poly.pdbx_seq_one_letter_code
_entity_poly.pdbx_strand_id
1 'polypeptide(L)'
;MGLGSTAKKLQGLSDRAEAMYKQVQELQKRIIHLEEEVDDTHDTVKRLDHQLTEQRALLLAIADELDIDGEEVLAEAAIDEAEHTSEDAGDDTSDESDSSETTVEP
;
A
#
# COMPACT_ATOMS: atom_id res chain seq x y z
N MET A 1 49.18 -16.08 -24.63
CA MET A 1 47.76 -16.23 -24.21
C MET A 1 47.31 -14.96 -23.49
N GLY A 2 46.93 -13.90 -24.22
CA GLY A 2 46.66 -12.60 -23.56
C GLY A 2 45.67 -11.68 -24.30
N LEU A 3 45.70 -11.65 -25.63
CA LEU A 3 44.81 -10.77 -26.44
C LEU A 3 43.39 -11.34 -26.62
N GLY A 4 43.23 -12.67 -26.56
CA GLY A 4 41.91 -13.30 -26.66
C GLY A 4 41.06 -13.18 -25.39
N SER A 5 41.71 -13.11 -24.21
CA SER A 5 41.00 -12.96 -22.93
C SER A 5 40.52 -11.52 -22.69
N THR A 6 41.21 -10.50 -23.23
CA THR A 6 40.75 -9.11 -23.19
C THR A 6 39.59 -8.87 -24.16
N ALA A 7 39.63 -9.43 -25.37
CA ALA A 7 38.52 -9.36 -26.31
C ALA A 7 37.24 -10.02 -25.74
N LYS A 8 37.39 -11.20 -25.09
CA LYS A 8 36.26 -11.89 -24.44
C LYS A 8 35.67 -11.13 -23.25
N LYS A 9 36.51 -10.42 -22.48
CA LYS A 9 36.04 -9.53 -21.39
C LYS A 9 35.29 -8.32 -21.93
N LEU A 10 35.75 -7.74 -23.04
CA LEU A 10 35.06 -6.63 -23.68
C LEU A 10 33.70 -7.05 -24.24
N GLN A 11 33.63 -8.23 -24.86
CA GLN A 11 32.37 -8.83 -25.29
C GLN A 11 31.41 -9.05 -24.11
N GLY A 12 31.88 -9.70 -23.04
CA GLY A 12 31.03 -9.94 -21.86
C GLY A 12 30.56 -8.65 -21.15
N LEU A 13 31.36 -7.58 -21.18
CA LEU A 13 30.93 -6.26 -20.70
C LEU A 13 29.83 -5.68 -21.59
N SER A 14 29.97 -5.81 -22.92
CA SER A 14 28.95 -5.38 -23.88
C SER A 14 27.64 -6.13 -23.70
N ASP A 15 27.71 -7.47 -23.58
CA ASP A 15 26.52 -8.31 -23.36
C ASP A 15 25.80 -7.95 -22.05
N ARG A 16 26.57 -7.68 -20.99
CA ARG A 16 26.02 -7.24 -19.69
C ARG A 16 25.43 -5.84 -19.77
N ALA A 17 26.07 -4.93 -20.49
CA ALA A 17 25.54 -3.58 -20.71
C ALA A 17 24.22 -3.62 -21.51
N GLU A 18 24.12 -4.49 -22.52
CA GLU A 18 22.89 -4.69 -23.28
C GLU A 18 21.76 -5.26 -22.41
N ALA A 19 22.07 -6.25 -21.57
CA ALA A 19 21.10 -6.81 -20.63
C ALA A 19 20.60 -5.76 -19.62
N MET A 20 21.51 -4.94 -19.07
CA MET A 20 21.14 -3.83 -18.18
C MET A 20 20.28 -2.79 -18.90
N TYR A 21 20.63 -2.44 -20.14
CA TYR A 21 19.82 -1.51 -20.93
C TYR A 21 18.40 -2.04 -21.12
N LYS A 22 18.24 -3.30 -21.50
CA LYS A 22 16.92 -3.95 -21.63
C LYS A 22 16.13 -3.92 -20.32
N GLN A 23 16.78 -4.21 -19.20
CA GLN A 23 16.14 -4.19 -17.88
C GLN A 23 15.68 -2.78 -17.46
N VAL A 24 16.48 -1.76 -17.74
CA VAL A 24 16.10 -0.35 -17.47
C VAL A 24 14.91 0.05 -18.34
N GLN A 25 14.88 -0.37 -19.60
CA GLN A 25 13.75 -0.10 -20.50
C GLN A 25 12.46 -0.77 -20.04
N GLU A 26 12.54 -2.00 -19.54
CA GLU A 26 11.38 -2.70 -18.97
C GLU A 26 10.90 -2.04 -17.67
N LEU A 27 11.83 -1.64 -16.79
CA LEU A 27 11.50 -0.91 -15.58
C LEU A 27 10.83 0.43 -15.89
N GLN A 28 11.34 1.18 -16.86
CA GLN A 28 10.73 2.43 -17.30
C GLN A 28 9.29 2.22 -17.76
N LYS A 29 9.03 1.19 -18.57
CA LYS A 29 7.66 0.86 -19.01
C LYS A 29 6.75 0.52 -17.85
N ARG A 30 7.26 -0.26 -16.88
CA ARG A 30 6.49 -0.62 -15.69
C ARG A 30 6.14 0.60 -14.85
N ILE A 31 7.05 1.55 -14.72
CA ILE A 31 6.81 2.80 -13.99
C ILE A 31 5.74 3.62 -14.70
N ILE A 32 5.84 3.80 -16.01
CA ILE A 32 4.82 4.55 -16.79
C ILE A 32 3.45 3.91 -16.61
N HIS A 33 3.36 2.58 -16.70
CA HIS A 33 2.09 1.88 -16.51
C HIS A 33 1.55 2.03 -15.08
N LEU A 34 2.43 1.97 -14.07
CA LEU A 34 2.03 2.18 -12.69
C LEU A 34 1.53 3.61 -12.45
N GLU A 35 2.17 4.61 -13.06
CA GLU A 35 1.72 6.00 -13.00
C GLU A 35 0.31 6.14 -13.60
N GLU A 36 0.07 5.54 -14.77
CA GLU A 36 -1.26 5.50 -15.40
C GLU A 36 -2.31 4.82 -14.49
N GLU A 37 -2.00 3.67 -13.89
CA GLU A 37 -2.92 2.97 -12.99
C GLU A 37 -3.23 3.78 -11.72
N VAL A 38 -2.24 4.52 -11.19
CA VAL A 38 -2.43 5.40 -10.03
C VAL A 38 -3.34 6.57 -10.38
N ASP A 39 -3.17 7.17 -11.56
CA ASP A 39 -4.04 8.25 -12.04
C ASP A 39 -5.49 7.75 -12.22
N ASP A 40 -5.69 6.58 -12.84
CA ASP A 40 -7.01 5.96 -13.00
C ASP A 40 -7.67 5.62 -11.65
N THR A 41 -6.86 5.16 -10.69
CA THR A 41 -7.32 4.88 -9.32
C THR A 41 -7.71 6.18 -8.62
N HIS A 42 -6.92 7.24 -8.75
CA HIS A 42 -7.22 8.56 -8.19
C HIS A 42 -8.55 9.10 -8.71
N ASP A 43 -8.78 9.04 -10.03
CA ASP A 43 -10.03 9.47 -10.64
C ASP A 43 -11.22 8.64 -10.18
N THR A 44 -11.02 7.33 -9.98
CA THR A 44 -12.04 6.44 -9.42
C THR A 44 -12.37 6.80 -7.97
N VAL A 45 -11.37 7.01 -7.11
CA VAL A 45 -11.55 7.42 -5.71
C VAL A 45 -12.29 8.75 -5.65
N LYS A 46 -11.91 9.73 -6.48
CA LYS A 46 -12.57 11.04 -6.53
C LYS A 46 -14.05 10.94 -6.93
N ARG A 47 -14.38 10.06 -7.88
CA ARG A 47 -15.77 9.79 -8.26
C ARG A 47 -16.54 9.13 -7.12
N LEU A 48 -15.93 8.18 -6.42
CA LEU A 48 -16.55 7.50 -5.28
C LEU A 48 -16.82 8.46 -4.12
N ASP A 49 -15.85 9.32 -3.79
CA ASP A 49 -16.00 10.35 -2.74
C ASP A 49 -17.19 11.29 -3.03
N HIS A 50 -17.31 11.71 -4.28
CA HIS A 50 -18.45 12.52 -4.72
C HIS A 50 -19.78 11.78 -4.56
N GLN A 51 -19.87 10.53 -5.03
CA GLN A 51 -21.08 9.71 -4.91
C GLN A 51 -21.45 9.42 -3.46
N LEU A 52 -20.47 9.15 -2.59
CA LEU A 52 -20.70 8.93 -1.16
C LEU A 52 -21.22 10.20 -0.48
N THR A 53 -20.70 11.37 -0.86
CA THR A 53 -21.21 12.65 -0.35
C THR A 53 -22.67 12.88 -0.75
N GLU A 54 -23.03 12.60 -2.00
CA GLU A 54 -24.43 12.70 -2.47
C GLU A 54 -25.34 11.71 -1.74
N GLN A 55 -24.88 10.47 -1.54
CA GLN A 55 -25.62 9.44 -0.81
C GLN A 55 -25.82 9.83 0.65
N ARG A 56 -24.78 10.36 1.33
CA ARG A 56 -24.90 10.88 2.70
C ARG A 56 -25.95 11.99 2.77
N ALA A 57 -25.92 12.95 1.85
CA ALA A 57 -26.91 14.02 1.81
C ALA A 57 -28.34 13.50 1.60
N LEU A 58 -28.51 12.50 0.74
CA LEU A 58 -29.81 11.85 0.53
C LEU A 58 -30.29 11.10 1.79
N LEU A 59 -29.41 10.37 2.46
CA LEU A 59 -29.75 9.64 3.69
C LEU A 59 -30.13 10.59 4.82
N LEU A 60 -29.43 11.71 4.98
CA LEU A 60 -29.79 12.75 5.96
C LEU A 60 -31.17 13.35 5.64
N ALA A 61 -31.46 13.66 4.38
CA ALA A 61 -32.77 14.15 3.99
C ALA A 61 -33.91 13.13 4.25
N ILE A 62 -33.62 11.83 4.12
CA ILE A 62 -34.58 10.76 4.49
C ILE A 62 -34.73 10.66 6.01
N ALA A 63 -33.64 10.78 6.77
CA ALA A 63 -33.67 10.75 8.23
C ALA A 63 -34.51 11.90 8.80
N ASP A 64 -34.36 13.11 8.26
CA ASP A 64 -35.16 14.28 8.62
C ASP A 64 -36.67 14.04 8.41
N GLU A 65 -37.05 13.41 7.28
CA GLU A 65 -38.46 13.07 6.99
C GLU A 65 -39.03 12.01 7.95
N LEU A 66 -38.16 11.16 8.50
CA LEU A 66 -38.51 10.11 9.45
C LEU A 66 -38.39 10.56 10.92
N ASP A 67 -38.07 11.83 11.18
CA ASP A 67 -37.83 12.38 12.53
C ASP A 67 -36.70 11.66 13.28
N ILE A 68 -35.65 11.28 12.53
CA ILE A 68 -34.43 10.64 13.04
C ILE A 68 -33.30 11.68 12.98
N ASP A 69 -32.57 11.88 14.08
CA ASP A 69 -31.36 12.71 14.09
C ASP A 69 -30.22 11.96 13.38
N GLY A 70 -30.09 12.20 12.07
CA GLY A 70 -29.08 11.54 11.25
C GLY A 70 -27.64 11.96 11.60
N GLU A 71 -27.43 13.16 12.15
CA GLU A 71 -26.08 13.61 12.54
C GLU A 71 -25.64 12.96 13.85
N GLU A 72 -26.56 12.75 14.80
CA GLU A 72 -26.29 11.94 16.00
C GLU A 72 -25.89 10.51 15.63
N VAL A 73 -26.63 9.86 14.72
CA VAL A 73 -26.32 8.49 14.26
C VAL A 73 -24.94 8.41 13.60
N LEU A 74 -24.57 9.41 12.80
CA LEU A 74 -23.26 9.45 12.14
C LEU A 74 -22.12 9.71 13.13
N ALA A 75 -22.36 10.51 14.17
CA ALA A 75 -21.39 10.75 15.24
C ALA A 75 -21.13 9.46 16.04
N GLU A 76 -22.18 8.73 16.42
CA GLU A 76 -22.05 7.45 17.12
C GLU A 76 -21.26 6.43 16.29
N ALA A 77 -21.61 6.28 15.00
CA ALA A 77 -20.90 5.38 14.10
C ALA A 77 -19.40 5.71 13.97
N ALA A 78 -19.04 7.00 13.98
CA ALA A 78 -17.64 7.44 13.93
C ALA A 78 -16.88 7.13 15.24
N ILE A 79 -17.58 7.12 16.39
CA ILE A 79 -17.00 6.70 17.68
C ILE A 79 -16.77 5.19 17.65
N ASP A 80 -17.77 4.40 17.27
CA ASP A 80 -17.67 2.93 17.16
C ASP A 80 -16.49 2.50 16.28
N GLU A 81 -16.29 3.15 15.13
CA GLU A 81 -15.16 2.87 14.24
C GLU A 81 -13.79 3.23 14.85
N ALA A 82 -13.72 4.35 15.57
CA ALA A 82 -12.51 4.77 16.26
C ALA A 82 -12.16 3.82 17.43
N GLU A 83 -13.16 3.35 18.17
CA GLU A 83 -12.97 2.37 19.25
C GLU A 83 -12.48 1.02 18.70
N HIS A 84 -13.11 0.50 17.65
CA HIS A 84 -12.67 -0.75 17.01
C HIS A 84 -11.25 -0.68 16.44
N THR A 85 -10.88 0.45 15.84
CA THR A 85 -9.52 0.67 15.32
C THR A 85 -8.49 0.71 16.46
N SER A 86 -8.88 1.25 17.63
CA SER A 86 -8.01 1.36 18.80
C SER A 86 -7.79 0.02 19.50
N GLU A 87 -8.78 -0.87 19.47
CA GLU A 87 -8.69 -2.23 20.04
C GLU A 87 -7.76 -3.14 19.23
N ASP A 88 -7.76 -3.05 17.90
CA ASP A 88 -6.88 -3.85 17.01
C ASP A 88 -5.40 -3.43 17.12
N ALA A 89 -5.13 -2.15 17.42
CA ALA A 89 -3.76 -1.64 17.59
C ALA A 89 -3.11 -1.99 18.96
N GLY A 90 -3.86 -2.62 19.88
CA GLY A 90 -3.43 -2.89 21.25
C GLY A 90 -2.78 -4.26 21.50
N ASP A 91 -2.80 -5.19 20.54
CA ASP A 91 -2.40 -6.60 20.75
C ASP A 91 -0.96 -6.94 20.32
N ASP A 92 -0.17 -6.01 19.78
CA ASP A 92 1.21 -6.30 19.30
C ASP A 92 2.32 -5.86 20.29
N THR A 93 2.02 -5.83 21.60
CA THR A 93 3.03 -5.52 22.63
C THR A 93 2.98 -6.44 23.86
N SER A 94 3.25 -7.74 23.67
CA SER A 94 3.71 -8.68 24.71
C SER A 94 4.19 -9.95 23.97
N ASP A 95 5.47 -10.30 23.88
CA ASP A 95 6.30 -10.76 24.99
C ASP A 95 7.76 -10.86 24.52
N GLU A 96 8.60 -9.91 24.93
CA GLU A 96 10.05 -9.95 24.76
C GLU A 96 10.67 -10.19 26.15
N SER A 97 10.56 -11.42 26.66
CA SER A 97 11.33 -11.92 27.81
C SER A 97 11.31 -13.45 27.90
N ASP A 98 12.34 -14.10 27.34
CA ASP A 98 13.35 -14.83 28.15
C ASP A 98 14.26 -15.63 27.19
N SER A 99 15.43 -15.07 26.92
CA SER A 99 16.46 -15.67 26.10
C SER A 99 17.41 -16.48 26.99
N SER A 100 17.41 -17.79 26.80
CA SER A 100 18.57 -18.68 26.95
C SER A 100 19.30 -18.75 28.31
N GLU A 101 18.90 -19.67 29.17
CA GLU A 101 19.84 -20.33 30.08
C GLU A 101 20.41 -21.60 29.40
N THR A 102 21.60 -21.46 28.85
CA THR A 102 22.39 -22.54 28.23
C THR A 102 22.92 -23.48 29.31
N THR A 103 22.44 -24.71 29.37
CA THR A 103 23.10 -25.79 30.12
C THR A 103 24.34 -26.26 29.35
N VAL A 104 25.51 -25.83 29.82
CA VAL A 104 26.80 -26.49 29.52
C VAL A 104 27.46 -26.79 30.87
N GLU A 105 27.63 -28.06 31.18
CA GLU A 105 28.56 -28.50 32.22
C GLU A 105 29.45 -29.66 31.71
N PRO A 106 30.66 -29.81 32.31
CA PRO A 106 31.86 -30.40 31.69
C PRO A 106 31.96 -31.93 31.70
#